data_AF-A0A2W4SW43-F1
#
_entry.id   AF-A0A2W4SW43-F1
#
_cell.length_a   1.000
_cell.length_b   1.000
_cell.length_c   1.000
_cell.angle_alpha   90.00
_cell.angle_beta   90.00
_cell.angle_gamma   90.00
#
_symmetry.space_group_name_H-M   'P 1'
#
loop_
_entity.id
_entity.type
_entity.pdbx_description
1 polymer ?
#
loop_
_entity_poly.entity_id
_entity_poly.type
_entity_poly.pdbx_seq_one_letter_code
_entity_poly.pdbx_strand_id
1 'polypeptide(L)'
;MNSERKSRLLGNGEITVSFEFFPPKNERMEEALWAAVRRLEPLNPAFVSVTYGAGGSTRERTHATVSRLVRETTLSPAAHLTCVGATCEEIDSIVRSYWEAGVRHIVALRGDPPGGVGTRYEPHPGGYANAAALVA
;
A
#
# COMPACT_ATOMS: atom_id res chain seq x y z
N MET A 1 26.43 27.01 -14.57
CA MET A 1 25.93 25.65 -14.34
C MET A 1 24.44 25.74 -14.05
N ASN A 2 23.59 25.65 -15.08
CA ASN A 2 22.14 25.54 -14.90
C ASN A 2 21.82 24.10 -14.55
N SER A 3 21.40 23.85 -13.31
CA SER A 3 20.85 22.57 -12.88
C SER A 3 19.40 22.47 -13.37
N GLU A 4 19.20 22.00 -14.60
CA GLU A 4 17.85 21.73 -15.09
C GLU A 4 17.20 20.62 -14.24
N ARG A 5 16.01 20.92 -13.71
CA ARG A 5 15.19 19.92 -13.01
C ARG A 5 14.79 18.85 -14.01
N LYS A 6 15.33 17.64 -13.86
CA LYS A 6 15.03 16.45 -14.67
C LYS A 6 13.52 16.17 -14.81
N SER A 7 12.69 16.63 -13.86
CA SER A 7 11.23 16.55 -13.92
C SER A 7 10.58 17.33 -15.07
N ARG A 8 11.32 18.15 -15.83
CA ARG A 8 10.83 18.96 -16.95
C ARG A 8 11.25 18.43 -18.33
N LEU A 9 12.04 17.36 -18.38
CA LEU A 9 12.43 16.73 -19.63
C LEU A 9 11.29 15.80 -20.08
N LEU A 10 10.61 16.17 -21.16
CA LEU A 10 9.70 15.27 -21.88
C LEU A 10 10.50 14.55 -22.98
N GLY A 11 10.85 13.28 -22.73
CA GLY A 11 11.54 12.41 -23.70
C GLY A 11 11.91 11.01 -23.18
N ASN A 12 11.65 10.00 -24.01
CA ASN A 12 12.24 8.65 -24.13
C ASN A 12 12.27 7.61 -22.98
N GLY A 13 11.56 7.78 -21.86
CA GLY A 13 11.26 6.63 -20.98
C GLY A 13 12.27 6.34 -19.86
N GLU A 14 12.96 7.35 -19.33
CA GLU A 14 13.91 7.19 -18.20
C GLU A 14 13.34 7.50 -16.81
N ILE A 15 12.05 7.84 -16.69
CA ILE A 15 11.41 8.07 -15.39
C ILE A 15 10.34 7.00 -15.16
N THR A 16 10.65 6.09 -14.24
CA THR A 16 9.68 5.14 -13.71
C THR A 16 8.78 5.84 -12.70
N VAL A 17 7.47 5.72 -12.88
CA VAL A 17 6.46 6.30 -11.97
C VAL A 17 5.64 5.20 -11.31
N SER A 18 5.22 5.46 -10.09
CA SER A 18 4.19 4.72 -9.38
C SER A 18 3.20 5.69 -8.75
N PHE A 19 2.01 5.20 -8.42
CA PHE A 19 0.97 5.98 -7.75
C PHE A 19 0.53 5.29 -6.47
N GLU A 20 0.18 6.08 -5.47
CA GLU A 20 -0.35 5.57 -4.20
C GLU A 20 -1.80 5.99 -4.03
N PHE A 21 -2.65 5.03 -3.66
CA PHE A 21 -4.07 5.23 -3.40
C PHE A 21 -4.40 5.01 -1.92
N PHE A 22 -5.44 5.71 -1.47
CA PHE A 22 -6.03 5.50 -0.16
C PHE A 22 -7.32 4.67 -0.30
N PRO A 23 -7.53 3.63 0.52
CA PRO A 23 -8.78 2.87 0.49
C PRO A 23 -9.98 3.79 0.75
N PRO A 24 -11.06 3.69 -0.06
CA PRO A 24 -12.19 4.60 0.01
C PRO A 24 -13.00 4.34 1.29
N LYS A 25 -13.42 5.40 1.99
CA LYS A 25 -14.20 5.26 3.25
C LYS A 25 -15.71 5.20 3.01
N ASN A 26 -16.17 5.53 1.81
CA ASN A 26 -17.57 5.58 1.41
C ASN A 26 -17.68 5.44 -0.12
N GLU A 27 -18.91 5.25 -0.61
CA GLU A 27 -19.22 5.03 -2.04
C GLU A 27 -18.73 6.16 -2.95
N ARG A 28 -18.92 7.43 -2.55
CA ARG A 28 -18.43 8.57 -3.33
C ARG A 28 -16.90 8.56 -3.49
N MET A 29 -16.17 8.21 -2.44
CA MET A 29 -14.71 8.05 -2.52
C MET A 29 -14.32 6.84 -3.36
N GLU A 30 -15.13 5.78 -3.37
CA GLU A 30 -14.90 4.61 -4.21
C GLU A 30 -15.04 4.98 -5.70
N GLU A 31 -16.10 5.68 -6.08
CA GLU A 31 -16.28 6.19 -7.45
C GLU A 31 -15.09 7.07 -7.89
N ALA A 32 -14.67 8.00 -7.01
CA ALA A 32 -13.53 8.87 -7.29
C ALA A 32 -12.21 8.10 -7.44
N LEU A 33 -11.98 7.09 -6.59
CA LEU A 33 -10.82 6.22 -6.68
C LEU A 33 -10.81 5.48 -8.02
N TRP A 34 -11.92 4.85 -8.42
CA TRP A 34 -11.96 4.09 -9.67
C TRP A 34 -11.86 4.97 -10.90
N ALA A 35 -12.42 6.18 -10.87
CA ALA A 35 -12.20 7.17 -11.92
C ALA A 35 -10.71 7.54 -12.04
N ALA A 36 -10.00 7.71 -10.92
CA ALA A 36 -8.56 7.98 -10.91
C ALA A 36 -7.76 6.78 -11.42
N VAL A 37 -8.06 5.57 -10.95
CA VAL A 37 -7.40 4.33 -11.40
C VAL A 37 -7.51 4.18 -12.91
N ARG A 38 -8.71 4.30 -13.49
CA ARG A 38 -8.92 4.17 -14.95
C ARG A 38 -8.22 5.27 -15.75
N ARG A 39 -8.08 6.46 -15.18
CA ARG A 39 -7.35 7.56 -15.82
C ARG A 39 -5.83 7.36 -15.80
N LEU A 40 -5.31 6.72 -14.76
CA LEU A 40 -3.86 6.51 -14.56
C LEU A 40 -3.36 5.19 -15.16
N GLU A 41 -4.21 4.18 -15.30
CA GLU A 41 -3.89 2.86 -15.87
C GLU A 41 -3.19 2.95 -17.25
N PRO A 42 -3.63 3.77 -18.22
CA PRO A 42 -2.95 3.89 -19.51
C PRO A 42 -1.54 4.50 -19.45
N LEU A 43 -1.16 5.13 -18.34
CA LEU A 43 0.19 5.66 -18.14
C LEU A 43 1.22 4.57 -17.86
N ASN A 44 0.77 3.32 -17.69
CA ASN A 44 1.60 2.14 -17.45
C ASN A 44 2.64 2.36 -16.33
N PRO A 45 2.20 2.73 -15.11
CA PRO A 45 3.12 2.87 -13.98
C PRO A 45 3.76 1.52 -13.64
N ALA A 46 4.97 1.53 -13.10
CA ALA A 46 5.66 0.28 -12.73
C ALA A 46 4.89 -0.52 -11.67
N PHE A 47 4.23 0.18 -10.75
CA PHE A 47 3.30 -0.40 -9.80
C PHE A 47 2.36 0.68 -9.26
N VAL A 48 1.33 0.27 -8.53
CA VAL A 48 0.54 1.16 -7.69
C VAL A 48 0.55 0.62 -6.26
N SER A 49 0.56 1.48 -5.25
CA SER A 49 0.41 1.06 -3.86
C SER A 49 -0.97 1.43 -3.32
N VAL A 50 -1.45 0.66 -2.35
CA VAL A 50 -2.65 0.98 -1.58
C VAL A 50 -2.27 1.04 -0.11
N THR A 51 -2.56 2.18 0.51
CA THR A 51 -2.18 2.43 1.91
C THR A 51 -2.94 1.54 2.89
N TYR A 52 -2.32 1.35 4.06
CA TYR A 52 -2.86 0.61 5.18
C TYR A 52 -3.05 1.58 6.33
N GLY A 53 -4.26 1.63 6.88
CA GLY A 53 -4.64 2.56 7.93
C GLY A 53 -3.86 2.31 9.21
N ALA A 54 -3.53 3.40 9.91
CA ALA A 54 -2.88 3.33 11.22
C ALA A 54 -3.63 2.38 12.16
N GLY A 55 -2.88 1.51 12.83
CA GLY A 55 -3.40 0.51 13.76
C GLY A 55 -4.33 -0.54 13.15
N GLY A 56 -4.32 -0.76 11.82
CA GLY A 56 -5.14 -1.79 11.17
C GLY A 56 -6.59 -1.40 10.88
N SER A 57 -6.98 -0.15 11.16
CA SER A 57 -8.36 0.36 11.04
C SER A 57 -8.97 0.34 9.62
N THR A 58 -8.16 0.10 8.58
CA THR A 58 -8.63 0.00 7.19
C THR A 58 -8.24 -1.33 6.52
N ARG A 59 -7.95 -2.37 7.30
CA ARG A 59 -7.49 -3.67 6.78
C ARG A 59 -8.43 -4.22 5.70
N GLU A 60 -9.73 -4.34 5.99
CA GLU A 60 -10.68 -4.90 5.00
C GLU A 60 -10.79 -4.03 3.76
N ARG A 61 -10.78 -2.70 3.92
CA ARG A 61 -10.85 -1.76 2.79
C ARG A 61 -9.63 -1.86 1.89
N THR A 62 -8.44 -1.93 2.49
CA THR A 62 -7.17 -2.12 1.74
C THR A 62 -7.22 -3.43 0.96
N HIS A 63 -7.64 -4.51 1.62
CA HIS A 63 -7.78 -5.82 0.98
C HIS A 63 -8.78 -5.80 -0.20
N ALA A 64 -9.95 -5.19 -0.03
CA ALA A 64 -10.93 -5.04 -1.09
C ALA A 64 -10.39 -4.25 -2.28
N THR A 65 -9.74 -3.10 -2.03
CA THR A 65 -9.16 -2.26 -3.09
C THR A 65 -8.06 -2.99 -3.85
N VAL A 66 -7.09 -3.58 -3.15
CA VAL A 66 -5.97 -4.29 -3.81
C VAL A 66 -6.49 -5.50 -4.60
N SER A 67 -7.39 -6.29 -4.02
CA SER A 67 -7.96 -7.45 -4.72
C SER A 67 -8.74 -7.04 -5.97
N ARG A 68 -9.45 -5.91 -5.92
CA ARG A 68 -10.17 -5.38 -7.08
C ARG A 68 -9.22 -4.88 -8.16
N LEU A 69 -8.12 -4.22 -7.78
CA LEU A 69 -7.06 -3.82 -8.72
C LEU A 69 -6.48 -5.03 -9.46
N VAL A 70 -6.16 -6.12 -8.73
CA VAL A 70 -5.65 -7.37 -9.33
C VAL A 70 -6.64 -7.95 -10.35
N ARG A 71 -7.95 -7.93 -10.06
CA ARG A 71 -8.97 -8.55 -10.91
C ARG A 71 -9.39 -7.72 -12.11
N GLU A 72 -9.41 -6.39 -11.97
CA GLU A 72 -10.11 -5.50 -12.91
C GLU A 72 -9.17 -4.60 -13.73
N THR A 73 -7.86 -4.62 -13.48
CA THR A 73 -6.89 -3.74 -14.13
C THR A 73 -5.65 -4.49 -14.59
N THR A 74 -4.85 -3.87 -15.45
CA THR A 74 -3.51 -4.36 -15.83
C THR A 74 -2.41 -3.90 -14.87
N LEU A 75 -2.76 -3.13 -13.84
CA LEU A 75 -1.81 -2.59 -12.87
C LEU A 75 -1.23 -3.70 -11.99
N SER A 76 -0.01 -3.47 -11.50
CA SER A 76 0.64 -4.32 -10.50
C SER A 76 0.47 -3.67 -9.10
N PRO A 77 -0.50 -4.10 -8.27
CA PRO A 77 -0.73 -3.46 -6.99
C PRO A 77 0.19 -4.02 -5.90
N ALA A 78 0.65 -3.12 -5.03
CA ALA A 78 1.37 -3.41 -3.80
C ALA A 78 0.52 -3.03 -2.59
N ALA A 79 0.24 -3.99 -1.71
CA ALA A 79 -0.47 -3.71 -0.47
C ALA A 79 0.49 -3.19 0.59
N HIS A 80 0.19 -2.06 1.21
CA HIS A 80 0.84 -1.72 2.47
C HIS A 80 0.40 -2.68 3.56
N LEU A 81 1.32 -3.04 4.45
CA LEU A 81 1.04 -3.91 5.59
C LEU A 81 1.83 -3.42 6.80
N THR A 82 1.15 -3.12 7.89
CA THR A 82 1.79 -2.73 9.15
C THR A 82 1.72 -3.84 10.18
N CYS A 83 2.79 -4.05 10.95
CA CYS A 83 2.81 -5.05 12.02
C CYS A 83 2.44 -4.52 13.42
N VAL A 84 2.16 -3.22 13.57
CA VAL A 84 1.73 -2.65 14.85
C VAL A 84 0.37 -3.18 15.29
N GLY A 85 0.26 -3.52 16.58
CA GLY A 85 -1.03 -3.85 17.22
C GLY A 85 -1.64 -5.20 16.82
N ALA A 86 -0.88 -6.10 16.22
CA ALA A 86 -1.34 -7.43 15.81
C ALA A 86 -0.30 -8.50 16.15
N THR A 87 -0.75 -9.75 16.34
CA THR A 87 0.16 -10.89 16.51
C THR A 87 0.79 -11.31 15.18
N CYS A 88 1.88 -12.07 15.22
CA CYS A 88 2.46 -12.64 14.01
C CYS A 88 1.44 -13.49 13.24
N GLU A 89 0.62 -14.30 13.92
CA GLU A 89 -0.39 -15.15 13.28
C GLU A 89 -1.46 -14.35 12.52
N GLU A 90 -1.90 -13.22 13.09
CA GLU A 90 -2.86 -12.33 12.44
C GLU A 90 -2.27 -11.70 11.17
N ILE A 91 -1.01 -11.26 11.23
CA ILE A 91 -0.30 -10.69 10.09
C ILE A 91 -0.03 -11.75 9.02
N ASP A 92 0.39 -12.96 9.40
CA ASP A 92 0.61 -14.07 8.46
C ASP A 92 -0.69 -14.49 7.77
N SER A 93 -1.81 -14.42 8.49
CA SER A 93 -3.14 -14.63 7.91
C SER A 93 -3.45 -13.57 6.84
N ILE A 94 -3.14 -12.29 7.08
CA ILE A 94 -3.29 -11.22 6.06
C ILE A 94 -2.45 -11.52 4.83
N VAL A 95 -1.17 -11.86 5.02
CA VAL A 95 -0.24 -12.15 3.93
C VAL A 95 -0.75 -13.32 3.09
N ARG A 96 -1.26 -14.37 3.73
CA ARG A 96 -1.91 -15.50 3.04
C ARG A 96 -3.13 -15.06 2.23
N SER A 97 -4.02 -14.26 2.81
CA SER A 97 -5.19 -13.73 2.08
C SER A 97 -4.78 -12.85 0.89
N TYR A 98 -3.73 -12.04 1.01
CA TYR A 98 -3.19 -11.27 -0.11
C TYR A 98 -2.64 -12.18 -1.21
N TRP A 99 -1.89 -13.22 -0.83
CA TRP A 99 -1.39 -14.21 -1.78
C TRP A 99 -2.51 -14.91 -2.54
N GLU A 100 -3.55 -15.36 -1.83
CA GLU A 100 -4.74 -16.00 -2.42
C GLU A 100 -5.51 -15.06 -3.36
N ALA A 101 -5.58 -13.76 -3.02
CA ALA A 101 -6.19 -12.73 -3.85
C ALA A 101 -5.38 -12.35 -5.10
N GLY A 102 -4.19 -12.95 -5.29
CA GLY A 102 -3.32 -12.68 -6.44
C GLY A 102 -2.34 -11.51 -6.25
N VAL A 103 -2.26 -10.95 -5.04
CA VAL A 103 -1.29 -9.90 -4.71
C VAL A 103 0.10 -10.51 -4.59
N ARG A 104 1.10 -9.86 -5.19
CA ARG A 104 2.49 -10.35 -5.21
C ARG A 104 3.50 -9.33 -4.70
N HIS A 105 3.06 -8.12 -4.36
CA HIS A 105 3.92 -7.06 -3.84
C HIS A 105 3.36 -6.56 -2.51
N ILE A 106 4.23 -6.46 -1.52
CA ILE A 106 3.90 -5.95 -0.18
C ILE A 106 4.89 -4.84 0.16
N VAL A 107 4.37 -3.72 0.66
CA VAL A 107 5.17 -2.68 1.31
C VAL A 107 5.10 -2.94 2.81
N ALA A 108 6.12 -3.63 3.34
CA ALA A 108 6.22 -3.98 4.74
C ALA A 108 6.61 -2.76 5.58
N LEU A 109 5.76 -2.41 6.54
CA LEU A 109 5.90 -1.24 7.39
C LEU A 109 5.75 -1.65 8.85
N ARG A 110 6.36 -0.88 9.76
CA ARG A 110 6.07 -1.05 11.19
C ARG A 110 4.67 -0.53 11.52
N GLY A 111 4.35 0.64 10.97
CA GLY A 111 3.19 1.45 11.37
C GLY A 111 3.51 2.43 12.49
N ASP A 112 2.53 3.30 12.74
CA ASP A 112 2.59 4.30 13.80
C ASP A 112 2.25 3.68 15.17
N PRO A 113 2.86 4.16 16.27
CA PRO A 113 2.50 3.74 17.60
C PRO A 113 1.01 3.94 17.91
N PRO A 114 0.37 3.09 18.74
CA PRO A 114 -1.02 3.26 19.14
C PRO A 114 -1.32 4.60 19.83
N GLY A 115 -0.34 5.17 20.54
CA GLY A 115 -0.42 6.50 21.15
C GLY A 115 -0.32 7.67 20.16
N GLY A 116 -0.19 7.38 18.86
CA GLY A 116 -0.01 8.37 17.80
C GLY A 116 1.44 8.77 17.56
N VAL A 117 1.63 9.63 16.56
CA VAL A 117 2.94 10.12 16.13
C VAL A 117 3.65 10.82 17.29
N GLY A 118 4.92 10.47 17.51
CA GLY A 118 5.74 11.03 18.58
C GLY A 118 5.73 10.25 19.89
N THR A 119 4.86 9.24 20.02
CA THR A 119 4.90 8.32 21.18
C THR A 119 5.86 7.15 20.94
N ARG A 120 6.27 6.47 22.02
CA ARG A 120 7.14 5.30 21.91
C ARG A 120 6.37 4.15 21.25
N TYR A 121 6.96 3.56 20.22
CA TYR A 121 6.47 2.29 19.67
C TYR A 121 6.82 1.14 20.61
N GLU A 122 5.82 0.31 20.89
CA GLU A 122 5.97 -0.98 21.55
C GLU A 122 5.27 -2.04 20.69
N PRO A 123 5.96 -3.15 20.34
CA PRO A 123 5.34 -4.21 19.57
C PRO A 123 4.24 -4.89 20.39
N HIS A 124 3.23 -5.41 19.69
CA HIS A 124 2.22 -6.23 20.34
C HIS A 124 2.89 -7.48 20.95
N PRO A 125 2.46 -7.97 22.14
CA PRO A 125 2.92 -9.26 22.65
C PRO A 125 2.70 -10.37 21.62
N GLY A 126 3.78 -11.06 21.20
CA GLY A 126 3.72 -12.06 20.13
C GLY A 126 3.56 -11.49 18.71
N GLY A 127 3.74 -10.19 18.52
CA GLY A 127 3.79 -9.53 17.20
C GLY A 127 5.22 -9.32 16.69
N TYR A 128 5.33 -8.95 15.42
CA TYR A 128 6.63 -8.60 14.84
C TYR A 128 7.20 -7.33 15.48
N ALA A 129 8.49 -7.38 15.84
CA ALA A 129 9.16 -6.29 16.56
C ALA A 129 9.32 -5.00 15.73
N ASN A 130 9.39 -5.10 14.40
CA ASN A 130 9.55 -3.97 13.48
C ASN A 130 9.33 -4.42 12.03
N ALA A 131 9.46 -3.49 11.07
CA ALA A 131 9.33 -3.79 9.64
C ALA A 131 10.35 -4.80 9.12
N ALA A 132 11.58 -4.82 9.65
CA ALA A 132 12.60 -5.78 9.20
C ALA A 132 12.25 -7.21 9.65
N ALA A 133 11.68 -7.37 10.86
CA ALA A 133 11.17 -8.65 11.33
C ALA A 133 9.97 -9.14 10.49
N LEU A 134 9.15 -8.23 9.96
CA LEU A 134 8.05 -8.57 9.04
C LEU A 134 8.56 -9.01 7.64
N VAL A 135 9.76 -8.59 7.24
CA VAL A 135 10.35 -8.92 5.92
C VAL A 135 11.08 -10.27 5.92
N ALA A 136 11.67 -10.65 7.06
CA ALA A 136 12.53 -11.83 7.20
C ALA A 136 11.76 -13.14 7.06
#